data_AF-A0A7W6RY36-F1
#
_entry.id   AF-A0A7W6RY36-F1
#
_cell.length_a   1.000
_cell.length_b   1.000
_cell.length_c   1.000
_cell.angle_alpha   90.00
_cell.angle_beta   90.00
_cell.angle_gamma   90.00
#
_symmetry.space_group_name_H-M   'P 1'
#
loop_
_entity.id
_entity.type
_entity.pdbx_description
1 polymer ?
#
loop_
_entity_poly.entity_id
_entity_poly.type
_entity_poly.pdbx_seq_one_letter_code
_entity_poly.pdbx_strand_id
1 'polypeptide(L)'
;MQPLARQDTPSDRDRVARTLVMIMHGLYLVSIPLPVLTLVIGVVMAYASRADAPPRWQTHFDEAIRTFWIYVLLMLIGGPLVFVFGIGFIPIVAGIVLLAFRAARGLLRAFKWEPV
;
A
#
# COMPACT_ATOMS: atom_id res chain seq x y z
N MET A 1 -63.16 -1.11 -9.72
CA MET A 1 -62.32 -1.56 -8.59
C MET A 1 -60.87 -1.37 -8.99
N GLN A 2 -60.23 -0.34 -8.47
CA GLN A 2 -58.85 0.04 -8.81
C GLN A 2 -57.92 -0.74 -7.87
N PRO A 3 -56.89 -1.46 -8.34
CA PRO A 3 -55.96 -2.14 -7.46
C PRO A 3 -55.19 -1.07 -6.69
N LEU A 4 -55.20 -1.15 -5.35
CA LEU A 4 -54.37 -0.33 -4.49
C LEU A 4 -52.91 -0.57 -4.86
N ALA A 5 -52.33 0.35 -5.62
CA ALA A 5 -50.90 0.43 -5.82
C ALA A 5 -50.27 0.47 -4.43
N ARG A 6 -49.56 -0.61 -4.06
CA ARG A 6 -48.78 -0.68 -2.84
C ARG A 6 -47.83 0.52 -2.87
N GLN A 7 -48.14 1.53 -2.07
CA GLN A 7 -47.23 2.65 -1.86
C GLN A 7 -46.10 2.10 -0.99
N ASP A 8 -45.05 1.62 -1.63
CA ASP A 8 -43.81 1.26 -0.96
C ASP A 8 -43.20 2.58 -0.44
N THR A 9 -43.60 2.96 0.78
CA THR A 9 -42.92 4.03 1.54
C THR A 9 -41.42 3.74 1.53
N PRO A 10 -40.52 4.72 1.26
CA PRO A 10 -39.08 4.50 1.29
C PRO A 10 -38.73 3.73 2.56
N SER A 11 -38.49 2.43 2.37
CA SER A 11 -38.61 1.49 3.48
C SER A 11 -37.32 1.57 4.28
N ASP A 12 -37.31 1.22 5.56
CA ASP A 12 -36.06 1.23 6.34
C ASP A 12 -34.91 0.45 5.66
N ARG A 13 -35.26 -0.48 4.76
CA ARG A 13 -34.32 -1.17 3.88
C ARG A 13 -33.56 -0.24 2.94
N ASP A 14 -34.21 0.79 2.39
CA ASP A 14 -33.57 1.79 1.52
C ASP A 14 -32.58 2.65 2.30
N ARG A 15 -32.90 3.01 3.56
CA ARG A 15 -31.97 3.70 4.47
C ARG A 15 -30.76 2.84 4.79
N VAL A 16 -30.99 1.57 5.17
CA VAL A 16 -29.92 0.61 5.46
C VAL A 16 -29.05 0.38 4.23
N ALA A 17 -29.65 0.16 3.06
CA ALA A 17 -28.92 -0.01 1.80
C ALA A 17 -28.05 1.21 1.47
N ARG A 18 -28.59 2.43 1.63
CA ARG A 18 -27.82 3.66 1.43
C ARG A 18 -26.62 3.74 2.38
N THR A 19 -26.80 3.44 3.66
CA THR A 19 -25.70 3.44 4.64
C THR A 19 -24.63 2.40 4.28
N LEU A 20 -25.04 1.18 3.88
CA LEU A 20 -24.10 0.14 3.45
C LEU A 20 -23.31 0.55 2.20
N VAL A 21 -23.95 1.16 1.21
CA VAL A 21 -23.29 1.68 0.01
C VAL A 21 -22.26 2.76 0.37
N MET A 22 -22.58 3.66 1.29
CA MET A 22 -21.66 4.69 1.77
C MET A 22 -20.46 4.09 2.51
N ILE A 23 -20.70 3.13 3.42
CA ILE A 23 -19.63 2.44 4.15
C ILE A 23 -18.72 1.70 3.16
N MET A 24 -19.28 0.96 2.21
CA MET A 24 -18.50 0.22 1.20
C MET A 24 -17.57 1.16 0.41
N HIS A 25 -18.10 2.27 -0.12
CA HIS A 25 -17.27 3.22 -0.87
C HIS A 25 -16.26 3.94 0.03
N GLY A 26 -16.61 4.24 1.27
CA GLY A 26 -15.68 4.78 2.26
C GLY A 26 -14.51 3.81 2.52
N LEU A 27 -14.80 2.52 2.71
CA LEU A 27 -13.78 1.48 2.87
C LEU A 27 -12.88 1.36 1.63
N TYR A 28 -13.43 1.46 0.42
CA TYR A 28 -12.64 1.48 -0.80
C TYR A 28 -11.67 2.66 -0.84
N LEU A 29 -12.12 3.87 -0.52
CA LEU A 29 -11.26 5.05 -0.48
C LEU A 29 -10.16 4.93 0.59
N VAL A 30 -10.49 4.40 1.78
CA VAL A 30 -9.51 4.14 2.84
C VAL A 30 -8.51 3.04 2.45
N SER A 31 -8.93 2.06 1.64
CA SER A 31 -8.05 0.97 1.21
C SER A 31 -6.90 1.42 0.30
N ILE A 32 -7.06 2.53 -0.43
CA ILE A 32 -6.05 3.07 -1.35
C ILE A 32 -4.75 3.49 -0.63
N PRO A 33 -4.78 4.29 0.46
CA PRO A 33 -3.57 4.65 1.20
C PRO A 33 -3.04 3.54 2.13
N LEU A 34 -3.82 2.51 2.46
CA LEU A 34 -3.39 1.47 3.42
C LEU A 34 -2.05 0.80 3.04
N PRO A 35 -1.81 0.36 1.78
CA PRO A 35 -0.52 -0.21 1.38
C PRO A 35 0.66 0.76 1.54
N VAL A 36 0.40 2.05 1.31
CA VAL A 36 1.40 3.11 1.46
C VAL A 36 1.70 3.33 2.94
N LEU A 37 0.67 3.34 3.79
CA LEU A 37 0.81 3.52 5.24
C LEU A 37 1.70 2.43 5.85
N THR A 38 1.51 1.16 5.47
CA THR A 38 2.38 0.07 5.95
C THR A 38 3.83 0.26 5.55
N LEU A 39 4.10 0.73 4.32
CA LEU A 39 5.47 1.03 3.88
C LEU A 39 6.09 2.21 4.64
N VAL A 40 5.30 3.25 4.91
CA VAL A 40 5.73 4.41 5.69
C VAL A 40 6.08 4.01 7.13
N ILE A 41 5.24 3.19 7.78
CA ILE A 41 5.54 2.66 9.11
C ILE A 41 6.86 1.87 9.08
N GLY A 42 7.06 1.03 8.07
CA GLY A 42 8.29 0.26 7.90
C GLY A 42 9.56 1.13 7.80
N VAL A 43 9.53 2.21 7.00
CA VAL A 43 10.71 3.09 6.87
C VAL A 43 10.95 3.93 8.13
N VAL A 44 9.89 4.38 8.81
CA VAL A 44 10.02 5.10 10.09
C VAL A 44 10.67 4.18 11.14
N MET A 45 10.20 2.94 11.26
CA MET A 45 10.82 1.93 12.13
C MET A 45 12.27 1.66 11.77
N ALA A 46 12.60 1.61 10.48
CA ALA A 46 13.98 1.44 10.03
C ALA A 46 14.87 2.61 10.44
N TYR A 47 14.43 3.86 10.25
CA TYR A 47 15.19 5.04 10.69
C TYR A 47 15.36 5.08 12.21
N ALA A 48 14.29 4.83 12.97
CA ALA A 48 14.32 4.84 14.43
C ALA A 48 15.26 3.76 14.99
N SER A 49 15.17 2.54 14.46
CA SER A 49 15.94 1.39 14.97
C SER A 49 17.40 1.39 14.50
N ARG A 50 17.71 2.06 13.38
CA ARG A 50 19.06 2.14 12.83
C ARG A 50 20.06 2.81 13.76
N ALA A 51 19.62 3.87 14.47
CA ALA A 51 20.51 4.67 15.31
C ALA A 51 21.09 3.84 16.47
N ASP A 52 20.29 2.95 17.06
CA ASP A 52 20.67 2.12 18.20
C ASP A 52 21.19 0.73 17.79
N ALA A 53 21.19 0.42 16.49
CA ALA A 53 21.60 -0.88 15.99
C ALA A 53 23.14 -1.04 15.99
N PRO A 54 23.68 -2.21 16.37
CA PRO A 54 25.11 -2.52 16.19
C PRO A 54 25.53 -2.37 14.72
N PRO A 55 26.79 -2.04 14.41
CA PRO A 55 27.25 -1.74 13.05
C PRO A 55 26.88 -2.80 12.00
N ARG A 56 26.94 -4.09 12.37
CA ARG A 56 26.55 -5.21 11.51
C ARG A 56 25.10 -5.18 11.03
N TRP A 57 24.20 -4.59 11.82
CA TRP A 57 22.76 -4.51 11.52
C TRP A 57 22.37 -3.20 10.83
N GLN A 58 23.17 -2.15 10.96
CA GLN A 58 22.89 -0.84 10.34
C GLN A 58 22.75 -0.96 8.81
N THR A 59 23.57 -1.80 8.18
CA THR A 59 23.49 -2.09 6.74
C THR A 59 22.12 -2.62 6.30
N HIS A 60 21.46 -3.43 7.13
CA HIS A 60 20.13 -3.95 6.81
C HIS A 60 19.07 -2.85 6.82
N PHE A 61 19.14 -1.93 7.79
CA PHE A 61 18.27 -0.76 7.84
C PHE A 61 18.56 0.19 6.68
N ASP A 62 19.83 0.41 6.33
CA ASP A 62 20.22 1.22 5.17
C ASP A 62 19.68 0.68 3.85
N GLU A 63 19.73 -0.63 3.65
CA GLU A 63 19.15 -1.27 2.47
C GLU A 63 17.63 -1.11 2.41
N ALA A 64 16.93 -1.24 3.56
CA ALA A 64 15.49 -1.05 3.65
C ALA A 64 15.09 0.40 3.32
N ILE A 65 15.77 1.37 3.94
CA ILE A 65 15.57 2.81 3.72
C ILE A 65 15.80 3.18 2.25
N ARG A 66 16.92 2.74 1.66
CA ARG A 66 17.23 2.99 0.24
C ARG A 66 16.16 2.39 -0.68
N THR A 67 15.65 1.21 -0.35
CA THR A 67 14.62 0.55 -1.16
C THR A 67 13.31 1.29 -1.12
N PHE A 68 12.90 1.80 0.05
CA PHE A 68 11.73 2.65 0.18
C PHE A 68 11.80 3.86 -0.75
N TRP A 69 12.91 4.61 -0.72
CA TRP A 69 13.06 5.80 -1.56
C TRP A 69 13.13 5.52 -3.06
N ILE A 70 13.79 4.42 -3.48
CA ILE A 70 13.77 4.01 -4.89
C ILE A 70 12.36 3.61 -5.32
N TYR A 71 11.64 2.87 -4.49
CA TYR A 71 10.25 2.49 -4.75
C TYR A 71 9.35 3.73 -4.90
N VAL A 72 9.45 4.69 -3.98
CA VAL A 72 8.72 5.97 -4.04
C VAL A 72 9.04 6.72 -5.33
N LEU A 73 10.32 6.82 -5.71
CA LEU A 73 10.74 7.46 -6.95
C LEU A 73 10.13 6.78 -8.19
N LEU A 74 10.16 5.46 -8.25
CA LEU A 74 9.58 4.68 -9.35
C LEU A 74 8.05 4.86 -9.44
N MET A 75 7.35 4.94 -8.31
CA MET A 75 5.91 5.21 -8.27
C MET A 75 5.60 6.65 -8.66
N LEU A 76 6.41 7.61 -8.21
CA LEU A 76 6.23 9.04 -8.53
C LEU A 76 6.47 9.33 -10.01
N ILE A 77 7.42 8.63 -10.65
CA ILE A 77 7.66 8.72 -12.09
C ILE A 77 6.60 7.92 -12.86
N GLY A 78 6.31 6.70 -12.40
CA GLY A 78 5.42 5.78 -13.10
C GLY A 78 3.98 6.22 -13.13
N GLY A 79 3.44 6.71 -12.01
CA GLY A 79 2.03 7.14 -11.91
C GLY A 79 1.62 8.15 -12.99
N PRO A 80 2.32 9.29 -13.13
CA PRO A 80 2.06 10.25 -14.20
C PRO A 80 2.30 9.68 -15.60
N LEU A 81 3.30 8.80 -15.76
CA LEU A 81 3.68 8.25 -17.06
C LEU A 81 2.68 7.19 -17.57
N VAL A 82 1.77 6.69 -16.72
CA VAL A 82 0.66 5.82 -17.16
C VAL A 82 -0.24 6.57 -18.14
N PHE A 83 -0.42 7.89 -17.96
CA PHE A 83 -1.21 8.71 -18.87
C PHE A 83 -0.55 8.92 -20.25
N VAL A 84 0.74 8.59 -20.38
CA VAL A 84 1.48 8.66 -21.65
C VAL A 84 1.54 7.26 -22.27
N PHE A 85 0.50 6.89 -23.03
CA PHE A 85 0.40 5.60 -23.73
C PHE A 85 0.64 4.35 -22.85
N GLY A 86 0.40 4.44 -21.54
CA GLY A 86 0.65 3.34 -20.60
C GLY A 86 2.12 3.07 -20.29
N ILE A 87 3.07 3.92 -20.71
CA ILE A 87 4.51 3.68 -20.49
C ILE A 87 4.84 3.60 -18.98
N GLY A 88 4.06 4.26 -18.13
CA GLY A 88 4.20 4.21 -16.68
C GLY A 88 4.08 2.82 -16.04
N PHE A 89 3.54 1.82 -16.75
CA PHE A 89 3.55 0.44 -16.23
C PHE A 89 4.97 -0.09 -16.00
N ILE A 90 5.96 0.32 -16.81
CA ILE A 90 7.34 -0.15 -16.70
C ILE A 90 7.95 0.21 -15.33
N PRO A 91 8.04 1.49 -14.92
CA PRO A 91 8.58 1.86 -13.62
C PRO A 91 7.73 1.35 -12.44
N ILE A 92 6.40 1.26 -12.58
CA ILE A 92 5.53 0.70 -11.52
C ILE A 92 5.86 -0.77 -11.27
N VAL A 93 5.91 -1.60 -12.33
CA VAL A 93 6.25 -3.02 -12.22
C VAL A 93 7.67 -3.19 -11.68
N ALA A 94 8.63 -2.41 -12.18
CA ALA A 94 10.00 -2.41 -11.67
C ALA A 94 10.05 -2.10 -10.17
N GLY A 95 9.25 -1.13 -9.69
CA GLY A 95 9.15 -0.78 -8.29
C GLY A 95 8.60 -1.93 -7.44
N ILE A 96 7.52 -2.57 -7.88
CA ILE A 96 6.92 -3.72 -7.18
C ILE A 96 7.90 -4.88 -7.10
N VAL A 97 8.54 -5.24 -8.22
CA VAL A 97 9.53 -6.32 -8.28
C VAL A 97 10.72 -6.02 -7.37
N LEU A 98 11.23 -4.78 -7.40
CA LEU A 98 12.32 -4.35 -6.52
C LEU A 98 11.96 -4.51 -5.05
N LEU A 99 10.78 -4.03 -4.65
CA LEU A 99 10.30 -4.08 -3.27
C LEU A 99 10.16 -5.54 -2.82
N ALA A 100 9.51 -6.39 -3.62
CA ALA A 100 9.31 -7.80 -3.30
C ALA A 100 10.63 -8.57 -3.20
N PHE A 101 11.51 -8.42 -4.20
CA PHE A 101 12.82 -9.09 -4.22
C PHE A 101 13.67 -8.69 -3.02
N ARG A 102 13.74 -7.38 -2.70
CA ARG A 102 14.56 -6.90 -1.58
C ARG A 102 13.95 -7.20 -0.22
N ALA A 103 12.63 -7.19 -0.09
CA ALA A 103 11.95 -7.65 1.12
C ALA A 103 12.23 -9.14 1.37
N ALA A 104 12.08 -9.99 0.34
CA ALA A 104 12.38 -11.42 0.44
C ALA A 104 13.85 -11.68 0.82
N ARG A 105 14.79 -10.98 0.17
CA ARG A 105 16.22 -11.11 0.47
C ARG A 105 16.56 -10.60 1.88
N GLY A 106 15.98 -9.48 2.29
CA GLY A 106 16.17 -8.92 3.64
C GLY A 106 15.66 -9.86 4.72
N LEU A 107 14.46 -10.42 4.51
CA LEU A 107 13.85 -11.40 5.41
C LEU A 107 14.67 -12.69 5.49
N LEU A 108 15.10 -13.23 4.35
CA LEU A 108 15.93 -14.44 4.30
C LEU A 108 17.26 -14.25 5.03
N ARG A 109 17.91 -13.09 4.88
CA ARG A 109 19.14 -12.75 5.60
C ARG A 109 18.92 -12.66 7.11
N ALA A 110 17.82 -12.02 7.52
CA ALA A 110 17.47 -11.92 8.94
C ALA A 110 17.26 -13.31 9.56
N PHE A 111 16.60 -14.24 8.84
CA PHE A 111 16.41 -15.61 9.33
C PHE A 111 17.69 -16.44 9.39
N LYS A 112 18.61 -16.23 8.45
CA LYS A 112 19.84 -17.02 8.37
C LYS A 112 20.92 -16.64 9.38
N TRP A 113 20.71 -15.58 10.19
CA TRP A 113 21.72 -15.10 11.14
C TRP A 113 23.12 -14.91 10.53
N GLU A 114 23.25 -14.75 9.21
CA GLU A 114 24.54 -14.58 8.55
C GLU A 114 25.05 -13.16 8.87
N PRO A 115 26.09 -13.01 9.71
CA PRO A 115 26.80 -11.75 9.81
C PRO A 115 27.62 -11.56 8.55
N VAL A 116 27.67 -10.34 8.04
CA VAL A 116 28.71 -9.96 7.07
C VAL A 116 30.00 -9.69 7.83
#